data_AF-A0A6P5YVM6-F1
#
_entry.id   AF-A0A6P5YVM6-F1
#
_cell.length_a   1.000
_cell.length_b   1.000
_cell.length_c   1.000
_cell.angle_alpha   90.00
_cell.angle_beta   90.00
_cell.angle_gamma   90.00
#
_symmetry.space_group_name_H-M   'P 1'
#
loop_
_entity.id
_entity.type
_entity.pdbx_description
1 polymer ?
#
loop_
_entity_poly.entity_id
_entity_poly.type
_entity_poly.pdbx_seq_one_letter_code
_entity_poly.pdbx_strand_id
1 'polypeptide(L)'
;MSDMILCKLTNLFPDEVAPRWMELEILFLSPPKSGTKRNWAPSTTVSTVKDPLDAVDAAIVRVVEAELTKEREKTRLMEESLRADRAALEAKERERTMLVREKDRMVATKEAGDKLVAVFLEADGNNENFDEKAMMAAIVALLSHDGGDDGDGE
;
A
#
# COMPACT_ATOMS: atom_id res chain seq x y z
N MET A 1 -23.92 -28.99 -20.62
CA MET A 1 -23.43 -29.35 -19.28
C MET A 1 -22.11 -28.63 -19.01
N SER A 2 -22.11 -27.30 -18.91
CA SER A 2 -20.90 -26.51 -18.58
C SER A 2 -21.18 -25.38 -17.59
N ASP A 3 -22.37 -25.37 -16.97
CA ASP A 3 -22.67 -24.52 -15.83
C ASP A 3 -22.29 -25.26 -14.55
N MET A 4 -21.01 -25.19 -14.11
CA MET A 4 -20.67 -25.51 -12.71
C MET A 4 -19.23 -25.24 -12.26
N ILE A 5 -18.47 -24.31 -12.85
CA ILE A 5 -17.23 -23.84 -12.18
C ILE A 5 -17.20 -22.31 -12.16
N LEU A 6 -18.36 -21.74 -11.81
CA LEU A 6 -18.48 -20.46 -11.15
C LEU A 6 -18.97 -20.73 -9.73
N CYS A 7 -18.08 -21.25 -8.88
CA CYS A 7 -18.13 -21.10 -7.43
C CYS A 7 -16.68 -20.90 -7.02
N LYS A 8 -16.23 -19.66 -6.90
CA LYS A 8 -16.31 -18.88 -5.67
C LYS A 8 -15.64 -19.59 -4.49
N LEU A 9 -14.92 -18.76 -3.75
CA LEU A 9 -14.45 -18.96 -2.38
C LEU A 9 -13.13 -19.69 -2.23
N THR A 10 -12.05 -18.97 -2.51
CA THR A 10 -11.11 -18.51 -1.48
C THR A 10 -10.43 -17.26 -2.04
N ASN A 11 -10.90 -16.03 -1.81
CA ASN A 11 -10.72 -15.36 -0.53
C ASN A 11 -9.63 -16.04 0.28
N LEU A 12 -8.39 -15.66 0.04
CA LEU A 12 -7.35 -15.50 1.05
C LEU A 12 -6.07 -15.12 0.30
N PHE A 13 -5.83 -13.82 0.13
CA PHE A 13 -4.49 -13.37 0.48
C PHE A 13 -4.31 -13.78 1.95
N PRO A 14 -3.27 -14.53 2.27
CA PRO A 14 -2.35 -13.99 3.23
C PRO A 14 -1.01 -13.81 2.53
N ASP A 15 -0.28 -12.85 3.08
CA ASP A 15 1.15 -12.69 2.94
C ASP A 15 1.94 -13.98 2.74
N GLU A 16 3.14 -13.78 2.20
CA GLU A 16 4.28 -14.70 2.20
C GLU A 16 4.42 -15.69 1.03
N VAL A 17 5.46 -15.37 0.24
CA VAL A 17 6.45 -16.30 -0.33
C VAL A 17 6.18 -16.88 -1.73
N ALA A 18 6.84 -16.22 -2.68
CA ALA A 18 7.57 -16.74 -3.85
C ALA A 18 6.78 -17.31 -5.05
N PRO A 19 6.96 -16.73 -6.26
CA PRO A 19 6.59 -17.41 -7.50
C PRO A 19 7.57 -18.57 -7.78
N ARG A 20 7.18 -19.79 -7.43
CA ARG A 20 7.76 -21.03 -7.99
C ARG A 20 7.39 -21.12 -9.49
N TRP A 21 8.19 -20.51 -10.36
CA TRP A 21 8.15 -20.73 -11.82
C TRP A 21 9.45 -21.36 -12.34
N MET A 22 10.09 -22.21 -11.53
CA MET A 22 11.23 -23.04 -11.96
C MET A 22 10.83 -24.51 -12.05
N GLU A 23 9.82 -24.87 -12.86
CA GLU A 23 9.65 -26.24 -13.36
C GLU A 23 9.07 -26.21 -14.78
N LEU A 24 9.85 -25.71 -15.72
CA LEU A 24 9.77 -26.15 -17.12
C LEU A 24 11.00 -27.03 -17.36
N GLU A 25 10.97 -28.21 -16.73
CA GLU A 25 11.89 -29.28 -17.10
C GLU A 25 11.63 -29.68 -18.55
N ILE A 26 12.71 -29.57 -19.31
CA ILE A 26 12.87 -29.92 -20.70
C ILE A 26 12.59 -31.42 -20.87
N LEU A 27 11.37 -31.78 -21.28
CA LEU A 27 11.09 -33.11 -21.84
C LEU A 27 11.23 -33.04 -23.37
N PHE A 28 12.47 -33.05 -23.85
CA PHE A 28 12.78 -33.39 -25.23
C PHE A 28 14.04 -34.27 -25.27
N LEU A 29 13.99 -35.30 -26.12
CA LEU A 29 15.01 -36.31 -26.45
C LEU A 29 15.05 -37.61 -25.61
N SER A 30 14.22 -38.58 -26.02
CA SER A 30 14.68 -39.95 -26.19
C SER A 30 14.58 -40.34 -27.67
N PRO A 31 15.66 -40.75 -28.35
CA PRO A 31 15.59 -41.26 -29.71
C PRO A 31 15.17 -42.74 -29.74
N PRO A 32 14.30 -43.18 -30.67
CA PRO A 32 14.07 -44.61 -30.88
C PRO A 32 15.28 -45.26 -31.58
N LYS A 33 15.76 -46.35 -30.98
CA LYS A 33 16.86 -47.18 -31.51
C LYS A 33 16.39 -48.02 -32.70
N SER A 34 17.14 -47.87 -33.79
CA SER A 34 17.46 -48.86 -34.84
C SER A 34 16.35 -49.64 -35.54
N GLY A 35 16.32 -49.48 -36.88
CA GLY A 35 16.14 -50.60 -37.80
C GLY A 35 15.04 -50.41 -38.83
N THR A 36 15.39 -49.94 -40.03
CA THR A 36 14.99 -50.50 -41.34
C THR A 36 15.54 -49.60 -42.46
N LYS A 37 16.33 -50.19 -43.36
CA LYS A 37 16.90 -49.55 -44.55
C LYS A 37 15.80 -49.07 -45.49
N ARG A 38 15.79 -47.78 -45.81
CA ARG A 38 15.21 -47.28 -47.07
C ARG A 38 16.21 -46.33 -47.73
N ASN A 39 16.69 -46.80 -48.87
CA ASN A 39 17.44 -46.12 -49.91
C ASN A 39 16.65 -44.93 -50.47
N TRP A 40 17.09 -43.71 -50.21
CA TRP A 40 16.66 -42.52 -50.94
C TRP A 40 17.89 -41.71 -51.33
N ALA A 41 18.05 -41.47 -52.62
CA ALA A 41 19.12 -40.64 -53.18
C ALA A 41 18.93 -39.18 -52.75
N PRO A 42 20.01 -38.40 -52.54
CA PRO A 42 19.88 -36.99 -52.24
C PRO A 42 19.63 -36.22 -53.55
N SER A 43 18.37 -35.88 -53.82
CA SER A 43 18.09 -34.78 -54.74
C SER A 43 18.31 -33.46 -54.00
N THR A 44 19.48 -32.87 -54.26
CA THR A 44 19.78 -31.49 -53.92
C THR A 44 18.92 -30.56 -54.77
N THR A 45 17.93 -29.91 -54.17
CA THR A 45 17.50 -28.58 -54.59
C THR A 45 17.29 -27.73 -53.35
N VAL A 46 18.28 -26.88 -53.07
CA VAL A 46 18.18 -25.71 -52.21
C VAL A 46 17.02 -24.86 -52.72
N SER A 47 15.96 -24.77 -51.93
CA SER A 47 14.94 -23.74 -52.05
C SER A 47 14.83 -23.08 -50.69
N THR A 48 15.66 -22.06 -50.50
CA THR A 48 15.66 -21.15 -49.36
C THR A 48 14.38 -20.32 -49.40
N VAL A 49 13.27 -20.89 -48.96
CA VAL A 49 12.07 -20.13 -48.59
C VAL A 49 11.97 -20.29 -47.09
N LYS A 50 12.33 -19.25 -46.34
CA LYS A 50 11.95 -19.16 -44.92
C LYS A 50 10.43 -19.34 -44.89
N ASP A 51 9.96 -20.39 -44.23
CA ASP A 51 8.55 -20.73 -44.23
C ASP A 51 7.76 -19.52 -43.72
N PRO A 52 6.73 -19.07 -44.45
CA PRO A 52 5.96 -17.87 -44.06
C PRO A 52 5.26 -18.04 -42.71
N LEU A 53 5.08 -19.28 -42.25
CA LEU A 53 4.55 -19.63 -40.94
C LEU A 53 5.49 -19.22 -39.80
N ASP A 54 6.80 -19.42 -39.95
CA ASP A 54 7.79 -19.02 -38.92
C ASP A 54 7.87 -17.49 -38.75
N ALA A 55 7.64 -16.75 -39.84
CA ALA A 55 7.62 -15.29 -39.80
C ALA A 55 6.38 -14.75 -39.08
N VAL A 56 5.24 -15.43 -39.19
CA VAL A 56 3.99 -15.07 -38.51
C VAL A 56 4.09 -15.39 -37.02
N ASP A 57 4.62 -16.55 -36.65
CA ASP A 57 4.82 -16.93 -35.24
C ASP A 57 5.78 -15.97 -34.54
N ALA A 58 6.89 -15.61 -35.20
CA ALA A 58 7.83 -14.62 -34.68
C ALA A 58 7.20 -13.21 -34.55
N ALA A 59 6.25 -12.84 -35.41
CA ALA A 59 5.53 -11.58 -35.30
C ALA A 59 4.52 -11.59 -34.14
N ILE A 60 3.80 -12.70 -33.94
CA ILE A 60 2.85 -12.88 -32.83
C ILE A 60 3.58 -12.79 -31.50
N VAL A 61 4.71 -13.49 -31.35
CA VAL A 61 5.52 -13.45 -30.11
C VAL A 61 5.95 -12.02 -29.78
N ARG A 62 6.44 -11.25 -30.75
CA ARG A 62 6.85 -9.85 -30.52
C ARG A 62 5.69 -8.96 -30.09
N VAL A 63 4.50 -9.14 -30.66
CA VAL A 63 3.31 -8.36 -30.28
C VAL A 63 2.90 -8.70 -28.85
N VAL A 64 2.91 -9.98 -28.48
CA VAL A 64 2.59 -10.44 -27.12
C VAL A 64 3.60 -9.93 -26.11
N GLU A 65 4.90 -9.97 -26.42
CA GLU A 65 5.96 -9.41 -25.57
C GLU A 65 5.83 -7.89 -25.39
N ALA A 66 5.49 -7.17 -26.45
CA ALA A 66 5.26 -5.73 -26.40
C ALA A 66 4.05 -5.38 -25.52
N GLU A 67 2.94 -6.11 -25.61
CA GLU A 67 1.78 -5.84 -24.77
C GLU A 67 2.04 -6.25 -23.30
N LEU A 68 2.76 -7.36 -23.08
CA LEU A 68 3.12 -7.79 -21.73
C LEU A 68 4.04 -6.79 -21.02
N THR A 69 5.01 -6.23 -21.74
CA THR A 69 5.91 -5.21 -21.18
C THR A 69 5.16 -3.93 -20.84
N LYS A 70 4.21 -3.52 -21.69
CA LYS A 70 3.34 -2.36 -21.44
C LYS A 70 2.43 -2.57 -20.22
N GLU A 71 1.82 -3.74 -20.07
CA GLU A 71 1.00 -4.03 -18.89
C GLU A 71 1.85 -4.10 -17.61
N ARG A 72 3.06 -4.67 -17.66
CA ARG A 72 4.00 -4.63 -16.53
C ARG A 72 4.38 -3.21 -16.13
N GLU A 73 4.66 -2.36 -17.11
CA GLU A 73 5.00 -0.95 -16.87
C GLU A 73 3.82 -0.21 -16.25
N LYS A 74 2.61 -0.43 -16.74
CA LYS A 74 1.39 0.15 -16.18
C LYS A 74 1.17 -0.28 -14.73
N THR A 75 1.35 -1.58 -14.43
CA THR A 75 1.25 -2.07 -13.04
C THR A 75 2.29 -1.41 -12.15
N ARG A 76 3.54 -1.29 -12.61
CA ARG A 76 4.61 -0.61 -11.87
C ARG A 76 4.25 0.84 -11.56
N LEU A 77 3.73 1.58 -12.54
CA LEU A 77 3.31 2.97 -12.36
C LEU A 77 2.16 3.10 -11.36
N MET A 78 1.18 2.19 -11.39
CA MET A 78 0.09 2.17 -10.41
C MET A 78 0.59 1.84 -9.00
N GLU A 79 1.53 0.92 -8.85
CA GLU A 79 2.12 0.60 -7.55
C GLU A 79 2.91 1.78 -6.97
N GLU A 80 3.67 2.48 -7.82
CA GLU A 80 4.41 3.67 -7.43
C GLU A 80 3.46 4.81 -7.01
N SER A 81 2.39 5.04 -7.77
CA SER A 81 1.39 6.05 -7.41
C SER A 81 0.70 5.71 -6.09
N LEU A 82 0.32 4.44 -5.88
CA LEU A 82 -0.25 3.99 -4.62
C LEU A 82 0.70 4.16 -3.44
N ARG A 83 2.00 3.97 -3.63
CA ARG A 83 3.00 4.22 -2.59
C ARG A 83 3.09 5.70 -2.25
N ALA A 84 3.09 6.57 -3.26
CA ALA A 84 3.10 8.02 -3.07
C ALA A 84 1.83 8.50 -2.34
N ASP A 85 0.65 8.00 -2.75
CA ASP A 85 -0.62 8.35 -2.13
C ASP A 85 -0.68 7.90 -0.67
N ARG A 86 -0.20 6.69 -0.34
CA ARG A 86 -0.10 6.22 1.05
C ARG A 86 0.81 7.12 1.88
N ALA A 87 2.00 7.45 1.37
CA ALA A 87 2.92 8.33 2.09
C ALA A 87 2.31 9.73 2.34
N ALA A 88 1.60 10.28 1.35
CA ALA A 88 0.90 11.55 1.49
C ALA A 88 -0.23 11.48 2.53
N LEU A 89 -1.00 10.38 2.54
CA LEU A 89 -2.07 10.16 3.50
C LEU A 89 -1.53 10.03 4.93
N GLU A 90 -0.47 9.24 5.13
CA GLU A 90 0.14 9.09 6.44
C GLU A 90 0.71 10.42 6.97
N ALA A 91 1.31 11.25 6.11
CA ALA A 91 1.77 12.58 6.50
C ALA A 91 0.61 13.45 6.98
N LYS A 92 -0.53 13.41 6.28
CA LYS A 92 -1.75 14.14 6.66
C LYS A 92 -2.37 13.60 7.95
N GLU A 93 -2.31 12.29 8.19
CA GLU A 93 -2.79 11.70 9.43
C GLU A 93 -1.94 12.10 10.65
N ARG A 94 -0.61 12.14 10.49
CA ARG A 94 0.30 12.66 11.52
C ARG A 94 0.01 14.13 11.83
N GLU A 95 -0.15 14.97 10.79
CA GLU A 95 -0.52 16.38 10.93
C GLU A 95 -1.86 16.53 11.67
N ARG A 96 -2.88 15.78 11.26
CA ARG A 96 -4.19 15.79 11.92
C ARG A 96 -4.07 15.41 13.40
N THR A 97 -3.27 14.40 13.72
CA THR A 97 -3.09 13.92 15.10
C THR A 97 -2.45 14.99 15.97
N MET A 98 -1.40 15.66 15.45
CA MET A 98 -0.78 16.81 16.11
C MET A 98 -1.78 17.95 16.34
N LEU A 99 -2.57 18.29 15.33
CA LEU A 99 -3.58 19.35 15.43
C LEU A 99 -4.70 19.01 16.42
N VAL A 100 -5.12 17.74 16.52
CA VAL A 100 -6.13 17.31 17.49
C VAL A 100 -5.59 17.48 18.90
N ARG A 101 -4.35 17.03 19.17
CA ARG A 101 -3.69 17.22 20.48
C ARG A 101 -3.58 18.69 20.86
N GLU A 102 -3.13 19.53 19.92
CA GLU A 102 -3.03 20.97 20.16
C GLU A 102 -4.40 21.61 20.42
N LYS A 103 -5.42 21.23 19.65
CA LYS A 103 -6.79 21.69 19.87
C LYS A 103 -7.31 21.26 21.25
N ASP A 104 -7.06 20.02 21.68
CA ASP A 104 -7.45 19.56 23.01
C ASP A 104 -6.71 20.33 24.12
N ARG A 105 -5.41 20.61 23.92
CA ARG A 105 -4.62 21.46 24.82
C ARG A 105 -5.21 22.86 24.93
N MET A 106 -5.50 23.53 23.81
CA MET A 106 -6.10 24.86 23.79
C MET A 106 -7.49 24.88 24.45
N VAL A 107 -8.33 23.87 24.21
CA VAL A 107 -9.65 23.77 24.84
C VAL A 107 -9.52 23.67 26.35
N ALA A 108 -8.64 22.81 26.86
CA ALA A 108 -8.42 22.69 28.30
C ALA A 108 -7.85 23.98 28.92
N THR A 109 -6.91 24.67 28.25
CA THR A 109 -6.42 25.99 28.71
C THR A 109 -7.56 27.01 28.78
N LYS A 110 -8.43 27.03 27.76
CA LYS A 110 -9.57 27.94 27.73
C LYS A 110 -10.55 27.64 28.86
N GLU A 111 -10.89 26.37 29.08
CA GLU A 111 -11.77 25.98 30.19
C GLU A 111 -11.19 26.34 31.56
N ALA A 112 -9.87 26.20 31.75
CA ALA A 112 -9.21 26.61 32.98
C ALA A 112 -9.23 28.15 33.15
N GLY A 113 -9.03 28.90 32.07
CA GLY A 113 -9.17 30.36 32.05
C GLY A 113 -10.58 30.84 32.35
N ASP A 114 -11.60 30.23 31.74
CA ASP A 114 -13.01 30.56 31.96
C ASP A 114 -13.41 30.31 33.42
N LYS A 115 -12.92 29.22 34.05
CA LYS A 115 -13.10 28.95 35.49
C LYS A 115 -12.44 30.03 36.35
N LEU A 116 -11.24 30.48 36.01
CA LEU A 116 -10.55 31.54 36.75
C LEU A 116 -11.34 32.86 36.67
N VAL A 117 -11.81 33.23 35.47
CA VAL A 117 -12.65 34.43 35.29
C VAL A 117 -13.93 34.34 36.10
N ALA A 118 -14.58 33.16 36.15
CA ALA A 118 -15.76 32.96 36.98
C ALA A 118 -15.48 33.18 38.48
N VAL A 119 -14.37 32.63 39.01
CA VAL A 119 -13.95 32.83 40.42
C VAL A 119 -13.70 34.31 40.71
N PHE A 120 -13.10 35.06 39.78
CA PHE A 120 -12.86 36.49 39.93
C PHE A 120 -14.16 37.32 39.94
N LEU A 121 -15.10 37.03 39.05
CA LEU A 121 -16.39 37.73 39.00
C LEU A 121 -17.24 37.45 40.24
N GLU A 122 -17.18 36.23 40.77
CA GLU A 122 -17.87 35.85 42.00
C GLU A 122 -17.28 36.57 43.24
N ALA A 123 -15.97 36.81 43.24
CA ALA A 123 -15.27 37.57 44.28
C ALA A 123 -15.69 39.06 44.33
N ASP A 124 -15.91 39.69 43.17
CA ASP A 124 -16.23 41.12 43.04
C ASP A 124 -17.72 41.41 43.38
N GLY A 125 -18.59 40.42 43.23
CA GLY A 125 -20.05 40.59 43.37
C GLY A 125 -20.60 40.60 44.80
N ASN A 126 -19.96 39.95 45.78
CA ASN A 126 -20.43 39.94 47.17
C ASN A 126 -19.34 39.47 48.16
N ASN A 127 -18.52 40.42 48.61
CA ASN A 127 -17.46 40.28 49.61
C ASN A 127 -18.00 39.71 50.94
N GLU A 128 -17.85 38.40 51.13
CA GLU A 128 -17.49 37.69 52.39
C GLU A 128 -17.01 36.24 52.10
N ASN A 129 -17.27 35.71 50.90
CA ASN A 129 -17.07 34.30 50.57
C ASN A 129 -15.99 34.05 49.48
N PHE A 130 -14.99 34.92 49.40
CA PHE A 130 -13.87 34.75 48.46
C PHE A 130 -13.09 33.48 48.81
N ASP A 131 -13.22 32.46 47.97
CA ASP A 131 -12.49 31.20 48.12
C ASP A 131 -11.09 31.31 47.49
N GLU A 132 -10.16 31.85 48.27
CA GLU A 132 -8.74 31.95 47.91
C GLU A 132 -8.15 30.59 47.50
N LYS A 133 -8.64 29.49 48.09
CA LYS A 133 -8.19 28.14 47.77
C LYS A 133 -8.68 27.72 46.39
N ALA A 134 -9.91 28.05 46.02
CA ALA A 134 -10.43 27.83 44.66
C ALA A 134 -9.65 28.65 43.62
N MET A 135 -9.28 29.90 43.93
CA MET A 135 -8.45 30.72 43.04
C MET A 135 -7.05 30.13 42.85
N MET A 136 -6.36 29.76 43.93
CA MET A 136 -5.05 29.10 43.83
C MET A 136 -5.13 27.78 43.05
N ALA A 137 -6.18 26.97 43.27
CA ALA A 137 -6.38 25.75 42.53
C ALA A 137 -6.57 26.00 41.02
N ALA A 138 -7.31 27.05 40.63
CA ALA A 138 -7.48 27.44 39.23
C ALA A 138 -6.18 27.93 38.59
N ILE A 139 -5.36 28.69 39.33
CA ILE A 139 -4.03 29.14 38.87
C ILE A 139 -3.08 27.95 38.69
N VAL A 140 -3.04 27.02 39.65
CA VAL A 140 -2.24 25.79 39.54
C VAL A 140 -2.70 24.96 38.33
N ALA A 141 -4.00 24.82 38.10
CA ALA A 141 -4.52 24.11 36.93
C ALA A 141 -4.06 24.73 35.60
N LEU A 142 -3.99 26.07 35.50
CA LEU A 142 -3.44 26.77 34.33
C LEU A 142 -1.93 26.52 34.15
N LEU A 143 -1.17 26.52 35.24
CA LEU A 143 0.29 26.32 35.21
C LEU A 143 0.69 24.86 34.95
N SER A 144 -0.09 23.90 35.44
CA SER A 144 0.19 22.46 35.26
C SER A 144 -0.11 21.95 33.85
N HIS A 145 -0.88 22.69 33.06
CA HIS A 145 -1.26 22.30 31.70
C HIS A 145 -0.16 22.54 30.65
N ASP A 146 0.94 23.21 31.05
CA ASP A 146 2.06 23.54 30.15
C ASP A 146 3.16 22.46 30.08
N GLY A 147 3.03 21.38 30.87
CA GLY A 147 4.06 20.35 31.02
C GLY A 147 3.76 19.01 30.34
N GLY A 148 4.45 18.73 29.23
CA GLY A 148 4.82 17.37 28.80
C GLY A 148 4.03 16.79 27.61
N ASP A 149 4.42 17.16 26.39
CA ASP A 149 4.26 16.29 25.22
C ASP A 149 5.60 15.58 25.02
N ASP A 150 5.83 14.52 25.80
CA ASP A 150 6.92 13.58 25.54
C ASP A 150 6.49 12.77 24.31
N GLY A 151 6.89 13.27 23.14
CA GLY A 151 6.65 12.61 21.87
C GLY A 151 7.37 11.27 21.82
N ASP A 152 6.62 10.19 22.02
CA ASP A 152 7.05 8.84 21.65
C ASP A 152 7.16 8.79 20.12
N GLY A 153 8.40 8.89 19.65
CA GLY A 153 8.80 8.53 18.31
C GLY A 153 9.07 7.02 18.24
N GLU A 154 8.19 6.31 17.55
CA GLU A 154 8.47 5.04 16.87
C GLU A 154 7.98 5.11 15.42
#